data_AF-A0A662VIQ4-F1
#
_entry.id   AF-A0A662VIQ4-F1
#
_cell.length_a   1.000
_cell.length_b   1.000
_cell.length_c   1.000
_cell.angle_alpha   90.00
_cell.angle_beta   90.00
_cell.angle_gamma   90.00
#
_symmetry.space_group_name_H-M   'P 1'
#
loop_
_entity.id
_entity.type
_entity.pdbx_description
1 polymer ?
#
loop_
_entity_poly.entity_id
_entity_poly.type
_entity_poly.pdbx_seq_one_letter_code
_entity_poly.pdbx_strand_id
1 'polypeptide(L)'
;MTITKRIRRAKRQTLFKPARWKKYSEIVSFKNPTAARASVKELKKEFNKAKTREKKVRILRVAQYAANRAKAAAKKKNLSSKEKRELRQISRIYERASEYFERKLD
;
A
#
# COMPACT_ATOMS: atom_id res chain seq x y z
N MET A 1 -45.08 11.63 3.97
CA MET A 1 -43.84 10.82 3.86
C MET A 1 -43.69 10.30 2.44
N THR A 2 -42.82 10.92 1.63
CA THR A 2 -42.34 10.30 0.38
C THR A 2 -41.00 10.92 0.01
N ILE A 3 -39.96 10.45 0.70
CA ILE A 3 -38.57 10.71 0.35
C ILE A 3 -38.30 9.85 -0.89
N THR A 4 -38.50 10.41 -2.08
CA THR A 4 -38.02 9.83 -3.34
C THR A 4 -36.50 9.91 -3.36
N LYS A 5 -35.94 8.89 -2.72
CA LYS A 5 -34.54 8.49 -2.65
C LYS A 5 -33.85 8.79 -3.97
N ARG A 6 -33.03 9.85 -4.01
CA ARG A 6 -31.99 10.06 -5.02
C ARG A 6 -31.02 8.89 -4.95
N ILE A 7 -31.37 7.76 -5.55
CA ILE A 7 -30.43 6.66 -5.80
C ILE A 7 -29.57 7.11 -6.98
N ARG A 8 -28.60 8.00 -6.70
CA ARG A 8 -27.46 8.16 -7.59
C ARG A 8 -26.80 6.79 -7.65
N ARG A 9 -26.92 6.08 -8.78
CA ARG A 9 -26.23 4.81 -9.04
C ARG A 9 -24.75 5.01 -8.75
N ALA A 10 -24.31 4.67 -7.55
CA ALA A 10 -22.91 4.65 -7.19
C ALA A 10 -22.24 3.66 -8.16
N LYS A 11 -21.42 4.14 -9.09
CA LYS A 11 -20.64 3.34 -10.03
C LYS A 11 -20.11 2.10 -9.30
N ARG A 12 -20.66 0.93 -9.62
CA ARG A 12 -20.34 -0.37 -9.01
C ARG A 12 -18.85 -0.44 -8.75
N GLN A 13 -18.46 -0.48 -7.48
CA GLN A 13 -17.05 -0.52 -7.14
C GLN A 13 -16.50 -1.93 -7.36
N THR A 14 -16.08 -2.26 -8.58
CA THR A 14 -15.49 -3.56 -8.89
C THR A 14 -14.09 -3.70 -8.28
N LEU A 15 -13.66 -4.94 -7.99
CA LEU A 15 -12.36 -5.28 -7.40
C LEU A 15 -11.16 -4.85 -8.29
N PHE A 16 -11.41 -4.66 -9.60
CA PHE A 16 -10.40 -4.44 -10.64
C PHE A 16 -10.30 -2.98 -11.09
N LYS A 17 -10.50 -2.03 -10.17
CA LYS A 17 -10.32 -0.62 -10.49
C LYS A 17 -8.84 -0.27 -10.67
N PRO A 18 -8.53 0.70 -11.55
CA PRO A 18 -7.20 1.27 -11.58
C PRO A 18 -6.85 1.84 -10.20
N ALA A 19 -5.56 1.80 -9.86
CA ALA A 19 -5.09 2.38 -8.62
C ALA A 19 -5.49 3.85 -8.55
N ARG A 20 -6.09 4.27 -7.42
CA ARG A 20 -6.46 5.67 -7.18
C ARG A 20 -5.30 6.63 -7.43
N TRP A 21 -4.08 6.17 -7.16
CA TRP A 21 -2.84 6.91 -7.35
C TRP A 21 -1.85 6.10 -8.18
N LYS A 22 -1.88 6.27 -9.51
CA LYS A 22 -1.07 5.53 -10.48
C LYS A 22 0.44 5.55 -10.14
N LYS A 23 0.96 6.71 -9.71
CA LYS A 23 2.35 6.87 -9.25
C LYS A 23 2.75 5.84 -8.19
N TYR A 24 1.91 5.61 -7.17
CA TYR A 24 2.27 4.69 -6.09
C TYR A 24 2.13 3.23 -6.49
N SER A 25 1.25 2.89 -7.45
CA SER A 25 1.23 1.53 -8.00
C SER A 25 2.48 1.20 -8.82
N GLU A 26 3.11 2.20 -9.43
CA GLU A 26 4.38 2.02 -10.16
C GLU A 26 5.58 1.91 -9.21
N ILE A 27 5.55 2.61 -8.07
CA ILE A 27 6.61 2.54 -7.06
C ILE A 27 6.58 1.22 -6.28
N VAL A 28 5.41 0.74 -5.88
CA VAL A 28 5.27 -0.42 -4.97
C VAL A 28 5.48 -1.75 -5.70
N SER A 29 6.50 -2.51 -5.30
CA SER A 29 6.83 -3.80 -5.88
C SER A 29 6.70 -4.95 -4.88
N PHE A 30 6.14 -6.07 -5.34
CA PHE A 30 6.08 -7.34 -4.61
C PHE A 30 6.95 -8.42 -5.25
N LYS A 31 7.82 -8.07 -6.22
CA LYS A 31 8.58 -9.05 -7.01
C LYS A 31 9.55 -9.87 -6.16
N ASN A 32 10.28 -9.20 -5.26
CA ASN A 32 11.22 -9.82 -4.33
C ASN A 32 11.57 -8.81 -3.22
N PRO A 33 12.23 -9.23 -2.13
CA PRO A 33 12.61 -8.34 -1.02
C PRO A 33 13.51 -7.17 -1.44
N THR A 34 14.41 -7.37 -2.41
CA THR A 34 15.31 -6.31 -2.90
C THR A 34 14.54 -5.20 -3.61
N ALA A 35 13.60 -5.56 -4.48
CA ALA A 35 12.72 -4.62 -5.15
C ALA A 35 11.84 -3.86 -4.14
N ALA A 36 11.32 -4.53 -3.12
CA ALA A 36 10.54 -3.88 -2.06
C ALA A 36 11.38 -2.84 -1.28
N ARG A 37 12.66 -3.11 -1.01
CA ARG A 37 13.58 -2.13 -0.39
C ARG A 37 13.78 -0.92 -1.30
N ALA A 38 13.95 -1.12 -2.60
CA ALA A 38 14.06 -0.03 -3.57
C ALA A 38 12.77 0.82 -3.60
N SER A 39 11.60 0.20 -3.62
CA SER A 39 10.32 0.89 -3.50
C SER A 39 10.24 1.74 -2.23
N VAL A 40 10.64 1.19 -1.07
CA VAL A 40 10.65 1.92 0.20
C VAL A 40 11.60 3.12 0.16
N LYS A 41 12.77 2.99 -0.49
CA LYS A 41 13.71 4.12 -0.66
C LYS A 41 13.04 5.27 -1.42
N GLU A 42 12.30 4.98 -2.48
CA GLU A 42 11.57 6.00 -3.24
C GLU A 42 10.40 6.60 -2.43
N LEU A 43 9.65 5.78 -1.70
CA LEU A 43 8.59 6.29 -0.80
C LEU A 43 9.17 7.21 0.29
N LYS A 44 10.33 6.88 0.85
CA LYS A 44 11.02 7.72 1.84
C LYS A 44 11.44 9.06 1.26
N LYS A 45 11.99 9.08 0.03
CA LYS A 45 12.31 10.34 -0.67
C LYS A 45 11.06 11.19 -0.87
N GLU A 46 9.96 10.60 -1.33
CA GLU A 46 8.69 11.30 -1.52
C GLU A 46 8.10 11.83 -0.21
N PHE A 47 8.24 11.08 0.88
CA PHE A 47 7.76 11.49 2.20
C PHE A 47 8.53 12.69 2.73
N ASN A 48 9.87 12.65 2.64
CA ASN A 48 10.72 13.75 3.10
C ASN A 48 10.53 15.02 2.25
N LYS A 49 10.23 14.87 0.95
CA LYS A 49 9.92 16.00 0.06
C LYS A 49 8.48 16.51 0.17
N ALA A 50 7.60 15.81 0.89
CA ALA A 50 6.19 16.19 1.00
C ALA A 50 6.03 17.40 1.92
N LYS A 51 5.54 18.51 1.35
CA LYS A 51 5.27 19.75 2.09
C LYS A 51 4.03 19.65 2.98
N THR A 52 3.01 18.90 2.55
CA THR A 52 1.72 18.83 3.24
C THR A 52 1.53 17.54 4.02
N ARG A 53 0.80 17.64 5.14
CA ARG A 53 0.48 16.49 6.00
C ARG A 53 -0.35 15.45 5.24
N GLU A 54 -1.27 15.87 4.38
CA GLU A 54 -2.10 14.97 3.58
C GLU A 54 -1.25 14.09 2.65
N LYS A 55 -0.21 14.65 2.05
CA LYS A 55 0.70 13.88 1.18
C LYS A 55 1.54 12.90 2.01
N LYS A 56 2.04 13.31 3.18
CA LYS A 56 2.76 12.42 4.11
C LYS A 56 1.87 11.25 4.58
N VAL A 57 0.65 11.54 5.03
CA VAL A 57 -0.33 10.51 5.43
C VAL A 57 -0.69 9.58 4.27
N ARG A 58 -0.78 10.09 3.04
CA ARG A 58 -1.00 9.24 1.85
C ARG A 58 0.13 8.23 1.67
N ILE A 59 1.39 8.66 1.82
CA ILE A 59 2.55 7.78 1.67
C ILE A 59 2.61 6.75 2.79
N LEU A 60 2.32 7.15 4.03
CA LEU A 60 2.14 6.24 5.16
C LEU A 60 1.13 5.12 4.82
N ARG A 61 -0.08 5.51 4.37
CA ARG A 61 -1.13 4.56 4.00
C ARG A 61 -0.74 3.65 2.84
N VAL A 62 0.02 4.15 1.87
CA VAL A 62 0.56 3.33 0.77
C VAL A 62 1.48 2.24 1.31
N ALA A 63 2.42 2.58 2.20
CA ALA A 63 3.32 1.61 2.82
C ALA A 63 2.53 0.57 3.63
N GLN A 64 1.57 1.01 4.45
CA GLN A 64 0.78 0.08 5.28
C GLN A 64 -0.12 -0.84 4.44
N TYR A 65 -0.72 -0.32 3.37
CA TYR A 65 -1.47 -1.16 2.43
C TYR A 65 -0.58 -2.19 1.75
N ALA A 66 0.65 -1.81 1.37
CA ALA A 66 1.60 -2.74 0.79
C ALA A 66 1.99 -3.85 1.78
N ALA A 67 2.26 -3.51 3.03
CA ALA A 67 2.54 -4.49 4.09
C ALA A 67 1.38 -5.50 4.23
N ASN A 68 0.15 -5.01 4.37
CA ASN A 68 -1.04 -5.84 4.51
C ASN A 68 -1.27 -6.74 3.29
N ARG A 69 -1.05 -6.23 2.07
CA ARG A 69 -1.20 -7.00 0.84
C ARG A 69 -0.17 -8.12 0.74
N ALA A 70 1.09 -7.86 1.10
CA ALA A 70 2.13 -8.88 1.13
C ALA A 70 1.83 -9.95 2.20
N LYS A 71 1.38 -9.53 3.39
CA LYS A 71 0.97 -10.43 4.48
C LYS A 71 -0.19 -11.33 4.06
N ALA A 72 -1.20 -10.78 3.37
CA ALA A 72 -2.32 -11.54 2.85
C ALA A 72 -1.89 -12.51 1.74
N ALA A 73 -1.03 -12.07 0.82
CA ALA A 73 -0.49 -12.91 -0.25
C ALA A 73 0.27 -14.11 0.33
N ALA A 74 1.05 -13.92 1.40
CA ALA A 74 1.81 -14.99 2.06
C ALA A 74 0.94 -16.11 2.66
N LYS A 75 -0.36 -15.88 2.88
CA LYS A 75 -1.31 -16.87 3.41
C LYS A 75 -1.91 -17.79 2.34
N LYS A 76 -1.67 -17.51 1.05
CA LYS A 76 -2.20 -18.36 -0.03
C LYS A 76 -1.63 -19.79 0.07
N LYS A 77 -2.50 -20.78 -0.16
CA LYS A 77 -2.15 -22.20 -0.05
C LYS A 77 -1.20 -22.66 -1.17
N ASN A 78 -1.32 -22.09 -2.36
CA ASN A 78 -0.59 -22.45 -3.57
C ASN A 78 0.81 -21.81 -3.72
N LEU A 79 1.45 -21.42 -2.62
CA LEU A 79 2.80 -20.83 -2.62
C LEU A 79 3.80 -21.75 -1.96
N SER A 80 5.00 -21.81 -2.53
CA SER A 80 6.15 -22.50 -1.93
C SER A 80 6.55 -21.84 -0.61
N SER A 81 7.27 -22.59 0.23
CA SER A 81 7.83 -22.07 1.48
C SER A 81 8.77 -20.87 1.25
N LYS A 82 9.50 -20.86 0.14
CA LYS A 82 10.37 -19.76 -0.27
C LYS A 82 9.57 -18.50 -0.58
N GLU A 83 8.56 -18.59 -1.44
CA GLU A 83 7.70 -17.45 -1.79
C GLU A 83 6.97 -16.90 -0.56
N LYS A 84 6.47 -17.77 0.31
CA LYS A 84 5.87 -17.35 1.58
C LYS A 84 6.86 -16.59 2.46
N ARG A 85 8.12 -17.04 2.51
CA ARG A 85 9.19 -16.35 3.26
C ARG A 85 9.49 -14.98 2.65
N GLU A 86 9.61 -14.89 1.34
CA GLU A 86 9.86 -13.63 0.62
C GLU A 86 8.71 -12.64 0.84
N LEU A 87 7.45 -13.07 0.72
CA LEU A 87 6.28 -12.21 0.96
C LEU A 87 6.21 -11.74 2.42
N ARG A 88 6.53 -12.61 3.39
CA ARG A 88 6.65 -12.19 4.80
C ARG A 88 7.76 -11.16 5.00
N GLN A 89 8.88 -11.31 4.30
CA GLN A 89 9.96 -10.34 4.36
C GLN A 89 9.56 -9.00 3.73
N ILE A 90 8.87 -9.02 2.59
CA ILE A 90 8.30 -7.83 1.95
C ILE A 90 7.32 -7.13 2.89
N SER A 91 6.43 -7.88 3.54
CA SER A 91 5.51 -7.34 4.56
C SER A 91 6.27 -6.57 5.64
N ARG A 92 7.31 -7.18 6.23
CA ARG A 92 8.14 -6.56 7.28
C ARG A 92 8.88 -5.31 6.79
N ILE A 93 9.33 -5.30 5.53
CA ILE A 93 10.02 -4.15 4.93
C ILE A 93 9.07 -2.94 4.86
N TYR A 94 7.83 -3.14 4.40
CA TYR A 94 6.85 -2.07 4.32
C TYR A 94 6.29 -1.64 5.67
N GLU A 95 6.14 -2.57 6.61
CA GLU A 95 5.71 -2.31 8.00
C GLU A 95 6.69 -1.39 8.72
N ARG A 96 8.00 -1.70 8.67
CA ARG A 96 9.05 -0.81 9.20
C ARG A 96 9.07 0.56 8.52
N ALA A 97 8.71 0.61 7.23
CA ALA A 97 8.60 1.88 6.54
C ALA A 97 7.41 2.70 7.03
N SER A 98 6.24 2.09 7.26
CA SER A 98 5.08 2.78 7.83
C SER A 98 5.36 3.27 9.25
N GLU A 99 5.97 2.46 10.12
CA GLU A 99 6.35 2.88 11.48
C GLU A 99 7.28 4.10 11.45
N TYR A 100 8.26 4.11 10.53
CA TYR A 100 9.14 5.26 10.34
C TYR A 100 8.37 6.53 9.91
N PHE A 101 7.37 6.39 9.04
CA PHE A 101 6.57 7.52 8.58
C PHE A 101 5.62 8.04 9.67
N GLU A 102 5.05 7.14 10.46
CA GLU A 102 4.17 7.46 11.58
C GLU A 102 4.90 8.27 12.65
N ARG A 103 6.07 7.79 13.08
CA ARG A 103 6.95 8.51 14.04
C ARG A 103 7.42 9.89 13.57
N LYS A 104 7.35 10.18 12.27
CA LYS A 104 7.73 11.49 11.70
C LYS A 104 6.52 12.38 11.37
N LEU A 105 5.32 11.87 11.60
CA LEU A 105 4.06 12.57 11.43
C LEU A 105 3.53 13.10 12.75
N ASP A 106 3.82 12.40 13.85
CA ASP A 106 3.70 12.89 15.22
C ASP A 106 4.78 13.94 15.52
#